data_AF-D0LHK5-F1
#
_entry.id   AF-D0LHK5-F1
#
_cell.length_a   1.000
_cell.length_b   1.000
_cell.length_c   1.000
_cell.angle_alpha   90.00
_cell.angle_beta   90.00
_cell.angle_gamma   90.00
#
_symmetry.space_group_name_H-M   'P 1'
#
loop_
_entity.id
_entity.type
_entity.pdbx_description
1 polymer ?
#
loop_
_entity_poly.entity_id
_entity_poly.type
_entity_poly.pdbx_seq_one_letter_code
_entity_poly.pdbx_strand_id
1 'polypeptide(L)'
;MLRRIMIGALALPLAGTLAAGCGDDGGDGGDVDAAPLDGGQVDAAPTDAGATDGGMVVDETVLSVAGGRFDGNEYEEYQDRDLFGAGQLVRLEEGTRAALYIEGLDADTEYIAHVHALPCTENQAGGHYKLDPSIAEEQEDNEIWLRFTTNADGIGMATAEALGHTARGDAQAIVIHDSQADGAKMTCVDLRFNEEPTAAIEYSGSFSAFDGVDAADANIAGTSAASVEAGTTAITMAPAQLDEAGTYEAHVHMLPCALEQGGGHYKRDTTIAMERENNEIWPAVDDPDPQDFNHALRGDAQSIVIHRAVSPAEVPKVACADLVRQTEIPEFTSAGQGGALEGAPADYDELAATVELVRGQDGSTSVTLAVAGLPADTTGFGAHVHAGTCKASPPGGPHYKLDPTIAEEQESNEIWLNFDSEADGTASSSASVDKHVARADAIALVIHDPASGDRVSCVELAPSTAPLE
;
A
#
# COMPACT_ATOMS: atom_id res chain seq x y z
N MET A 1 1.91 44.28 -40.74
CA MET A 1 2.00 43.77 -42.12
C MET A 1 1.21 42.47 -42.19
N LEU A 2 0.04 42.50 -42.85
CA LEU A 2 -0.75 41.30 -43.14
C LEU A 2 -0.06 40.47 -44.23
N ARG A 3 -0.08 39.14 -44.09
CA ARG A 3 -0.19 38.24 -45.25
C ARG A 3 -1.02 37.00 -44.92
N ARG A 4 -2.21 36.95 -45.51
CA ARG A 4 -3.07 35.78 -45.73
C ARG A 4 -2.43 34.86 -46.76
N ILE A 5 -2.60 33.54 -46.64
CA ILE A 5 -2.76 32.62 -47.78
C ILE A 5 -3.94 31.68 -47.48
N MET A 6 -4.74 31.47 -48.51
CA MET A 6 -6.02 30.78 -48.59
C MET A 6 -5.88 29.30 -48.99
N ILE A 7 -6.80 28.49 -48.46
CA ILE A 7 -7.71 27.52 -49.11
C ILE A 7 -7.13 26.37 -49.96
N GLY A 8 -7.53 25.15 -49.58
CA GLY A 8 -7.69 24.00 -50.49
C GLY A 8 -8.69 22.99 -49.90
N ALA A 9 -9.97 23.17 -50.18
CA ALA A 9 -11.03 22.21 -49.88
C ALA A 9 -11.12 21.16 -51.00
N LEU A 10 -11.26 19.88 -50.65
CA LEU A 10 -11.80 18.85 -51.53
C LEU A 10 -13.04 18.24 -50.89
N ALA A 11 -14.06 18.04 -51.70
CA ALA A 11 -15.40 17.64 -51.29
C ALA A 11 -15.92 16.49 -52.18
N LEU A 12 -16.83 15.71 -51.56
CA LEU A 12 -17.86 14.80 -52.12
C LEU A 12 -17.46 13.38 -52.60
N PRO A 13 -18.40 12.39 -52.67
CA PRO A 13 -19.81 12.36 -52.17
C PRO A 13 -20.33 11.06 -51.49
N LEU A 14 -21.40 11.27 -50.70
CA LEU A 14 -22.69 10.57 -50.48
C LEU A 14 -22.99 9.07 -50.79
N ALA A 15 -23.86 8.56 -49.89
CA ALA A 15 -24.99 7.60 -50.03
C ALA A 15 -24.68 6.10 -49.84
N GLY A 16 -25.47 5.29 -49.11
CA GLY A 16 -26.85 5.48 -48.65
C GLY A 16 -27.32 4.42 -47.62
N THR A 17 -28.60 4.56 -47.29
CA THR A 17 -29.44 4.03 -46.19
C THR A 17 -29.94 2.57 -46.29
N LEU A 18 -30.61 2.16 -45.20
CA LEU A 18 -31.60 1.07 -44.95
C LEU A 18 -31.04 -0.12 -44.15
N ALA A 19 -31.72 -0.78 -43.21
CA ALA A 19 -32.95 -0.55 -42.43
C ALA A 19 -33.08 -1.69 -41.39
N ALA A 20 -33.98 -1.48 -40.41
CA ALA A 20 -34.35 -2.32 -39.28
C ALA A 20 -34.70 -3.80 -39.55
N GLY A 21 -34.61 -4.61 -38.49
CA GLY A 21 -35.30 -5.89 -38.35
C GLY A 21 -35.18 -6.47 -36.93
N CYS A 22 -36.25 -6.41 -36.14
CA CYS A 22 -36.47 -7.22 -34.94
C CYS A 22 -36.86 -8.66 -35.33
N GLY A 23 -36.58 -9.64 -34.47
CA GLY A 23 -37.14 -11.00 -34.60
C GLY A 23 -36.66 -11.95 -33.50
N ASP A 24 -37.62 -12.38 -32.68
CA ASP A 24 -37.57 -13.25 -31.50
C ASP A 24 -37.43 -14.75 -31.84
N ASP A 25 -37.30 -15.56 -30.77
CA ASP A 25 -37.69 -16.98 -30.60
C ASP A 25 -36.58 -18.00 -30.25
N GLY A 26 -36.62 -18.45 -28.98
CA GLY A 26 -36.95 -19.85 -28.65
C GLY A 26 -35.85 -20.92 -28.53
N GLY A 27 -35.43 -21.20 -27.28
CA GLY A 27 -35.60 -22.50 -26.59
C GLY A 27 -34.79 -23.75 -26.96
N ASP A 28 -34.53 -24.55 -25.89
CA ASP A 28 -34.03 -25.95 -25.81
C ASP A 28 -32.50 -26.10 -25.90
N GLY A 29 -31.77 -26.73 -24.98
CA GLY A 29 -32.05 -27.84 -24.08
C GLY A 29 -31.06 -28.97 -24.40
N GLY A 30 -30.20 -29.39 -23.46
CA GLY A 30 -29.37 -30.58 -23.65
C GLY A 30 -28.04 -30.61 -22.89
N ASP A 31 -28.08 -31.20 -21.68
CA ASP A 31 -26.94 -31.87 -21.05
C ASP A 31 -26.40 -32.99 -21.94
N VAL A 32 -25.07 -33.15 -22.03
CA VAL A 32 -24.39 -34.46 -22.15
C VAL A 32 -22.96 -34.40 -21.61
N ASP A 33 -22.80 -35.08 -20.47
CA ASP A 33 -21.74 -36.02 -20.09
C ASP A 33 -20.26 -35.80 -20.46
N ALA A 34 -19.47 -35.81 -19.38
CA ALA A 34 -18.05 -36.09 -19.31
C ALA A 34 -17.63 -37.42 -19.95
N ALA A 35 -16.38 -37.50 -20.43
CA ALA A 35 -15.30 -38.40 -19.95
C ALA A 35 -14.00 -38.19 -20.80
N PRO A 36 -12.86 -38.87 -20.52
CA PRO A 36 -11.63 -38.20 -20.10
C PRO A 36 -10.45 -38.43 -21.08
N LEU A 37 -9.42 -37.58 -21.06
CA LEU A 37 -8.12 -37.93 -21.64
C LEU A 37 -6.94 -37.48 -20.75
N ASP A 38 -6.28 -38.52 -20.28
CA ASP A 38 -4.92 -38.65 -19.76
C ASP A 38 -3.85 -38.21 -20.78
N GLY A 39 -2.71 -37.74 -20.28
CA GLY A 39 -1.44 -37.65 -21.04
C GLY A 39 -0.80 -36.27 -21.05
N GLY A 40 0.17 -36.05 -20.15
CA GLY A 40 0.77 -34.76 -19.88
C GLY A 40 1.61 -34.13 -21.00
N GLN A 41 1.80 -32.81 -20.86
CA GLN A 41 3.03 -32.14 -21.24
C GLN A 41 3.21 -30.88 -20.39
N VAL A 42 4.41 -30.74 -19.86
CA VAL A 42 4.89 -29.62 -19.07
C VAL A 42 5.07 -28.40 -19.96
N ASP A 43 4.32 -27.33 -19.69
CA ASP A 43 4.62 -25.99 -20.15
C ASP A 43 4.14 -25.03 -19.05
N ALA A 44 5.09 -24.33 -18.44
CA ALA A 44 4.83 -23.29 -17.45
C ALA A 44 4.11 -22.13 -18.16
N ALA A 45 2.86 -21.91 -17.80
CA ALA A 45 2.06 -20.75 -18.17
C ALA A 45 2.02 -19.75 -17.01
N PRO A 46 1.80 -18.45 -17.28
CA PRO A 46 2.03 -17.34 -16.35
C PRO A 46 0.98 -17.31 -15.25
N THR A 47 1.39 -16.86 -14.06
CA THR A 47 0.51 -16.64 -12.92
C THR A 47 -0.37 -15.43 -13.18
N ASP A 48 -1.65 -15.72 -13.38
CA ASP A 48 -2.77 -14.79 -13.35
C ASP A 48 -2.68 -13.91 -12.08
N ALA A 49 -2.59 -12.59 -12.24
CA ALA A 49 -2.86 -11.63 -11.16
C ALA A 49 -4.38 -11.56 -10.94
N GLY A 50 -4.96 -12.70 -10.61
CA GLY A 50 -6.38 -12.84 -10.30
C GLY A 50 -6.61 -12.51 -8.82
N ALA A 51 -7.66 -11.74 -8.53
CA ALA A 51 -8.17 -11.60 -7.18
C ALA A 51 -8.45 -13.00 -6.59
N THR A 52 -7.64 -13.44 -5.63
CA THR A 52 -7.78 -14.74 -4.97
C THR A 52 -8.68 -14.64 -3.75
N ASP A 53 -9.35 -15.76 -3.51
CA ASP A 53 -10.42 -16.03 -2.55
C ASP A 53 -9.89 -15.96 -1.10
N GLY A 54 -9.92 -14.77 -0.52
CA GLY A 54 -10.45 -14.48 0.81
C GLY A 54 -9.99 -15.26 2.05
N GLY A 55 -8.77 -15.79 2.15
CA GLY A 55 -8.25 -16.29 3.43
C GLY A 55 -6.81 -15.90 3.66
N MET A 56 -6.53 -14.97 4.59
CA MET A 56 -5.14 -14.58 4.88
C MET A 56 -4.49 -15.61 5.81
N VAL A 57 -4.18 -16.79 5.28
CA VAL A 57 -3.20 -17.69 5.88
C VAL A 57 -1.83 -17.27 5.37
N VAL A 58 -0.97 -16.78 6.26
CA VAL A 58 0.46 -16.57 5.96
C VAL A 58 1.24 -17.77 6.51
N ASP A 59 1.52 -18.74 5.64
CA ASP A 59 2.61 -19.71 5.86
C ASP A 59 3.97 -19.15 5.38
N GLU A 60 3.98 -17.88 4.94
CA GLU A 60 5.12 -17.17 4.36
C GLU A 60 5.68 -16.10 5.30
N THR A 61 6.98 -15.84 5.23
CA THR A 61 7.67 -14.82 6.03
C THR A 61 7.15 -13.42 5.67
N VAL A 62 6.60 -12.69 6.65
CA VAL A 62 6.21 -11.28 6.49
C VAL A 62 7.43 -10.40 6.64
N LEU A 63 7.77 -9.64 5.59
CA LEU A 63 8.90 -8.71 5.59
C LEU A 63 8.52 -7.34 6.15
N SER A 64 7.33 -6.86 5.83
CA SER A 64 6.84 -5.57 6.32
C SER A 64 5.33 -5.44 6.14
N VAL A 65 4.70 -4.66 7.01
CA VAL A 65 3.33 -4.18 6.82
C VAL A 65 3.37 -2.65 6.77
N ALA A 66 2.81 -2.08 5.72
CA ALA A 66 2.62 -0.64 5.57
C ALA A 66 1.14 -0.33 5.33
N GLY A 67 0.69 0.84 5.74
CA GLY A 67 -0.70 1.23 5.54
C GLY A 67 -1.01 2.64 5.99
N GLY A 68 -2.26 3.02 5.80
CA GLY A 68 -2.76 4.36 6.08
C GLY A 68 -4.29 4.39 6.12
N ARG A 69 -4.84 5.60 6.27
CA ARG A 69 -6.28 5.87 6.19
C ARG A 69 -6.60 6.70 4.95
N PHE A 70 -7.74 6.42 4.34
CA PHE A 70 -8.41 7.40 3.51
C PHE A 70 -9.08 8.39 4.47
N ASP A 71 -8.58 9.62 4.55
CA ASP A 71 -9.07 10.66 5.45
C ASP A 71 -9.60 11.85 4.66
N GLY A 72 -10.61 11.58 3.83
CA GLY A 72 -11.24 12.54 2.92
C GLY A 72 -10.62 12.56 1.52
N ASN A 73 -10.95 13.61 0.78
CA ASN A 73 -10.62 13.72 -0.65
C ASN A 73 -9.47 14.70 -0.85
N GLU A 74 -8.32 14.14 -1.21
CA GLU A 74 -7.15 14.93 -1.58
C GLU A 74 -7.35 15.71 -2.90
N TYR A 75 -8.33 15.30 -3.68
CA TYR A 75 -8.61 15.83 -5.01
C TYR A 75 -9.79 16.81 -4.96
N GLU A 76 -9.58 18.01 -5.51
CA GLU A 76 -10.55 19.12 -5.46
C GLU A 76 -11.96 18.74 -5.94
N GLU A 77 -12.06 17.89 -6.96
CA GLU A 77 -13.33 17.44 -7.54
C GLU A 77 -14.18 16.60 -6.58
N TYR A 78 -13.55 15.95 -5.60
CA TYR A 78 -14.24 15.01 -4.72
C TYR A 78 -14.43 15.54 -3.31
N GLN A 79 -13.95 16.75 -2.96
CA GLN A 79 -13.98 17.33 -1.61
C GLN A 79 -15.34 17.29 -0.88
N ASP A 80 -16.44 17.24 -1.62
CA ASP A 80 -17.80 17.16 -1.05
C ASP A 80 -18.23 15.74 -0.61
N ARG A 81 -17.42 14.69 -0.86
CA ARG A 81 -17.69 13.31 -0.44
C ARG A 81 -17.12 13.03 0.95
N ASP A 82 -17.81 12.27 1.78
CA ASP A 82 -17.25 11.77 3.05
C ASP A 82 -16.65 10.39 2.78
N LEU A 83 -15.41 10.35 2.27
CA LEU A 83 -14.69 9.10 1.99
C LEU A 83 -13.81 8.74 3.18
N PHE A 84 -14.02 7.55 3.72
CA PHE A 84 -13.29 7.05 4.87
C PHE A 84 -12.93 5.59 4.69
N GLY A 85 -11.73 5.20 5.10
CA GLY A 85 -11.32 3.81 5.02
C GLY A 85 -9.86 3.59 5.33
N ALA A 86 -9.31 2.47 4.88
CA ALA A 86 -7.90 2.13 5.07
C ALA A 86 -7.34 1.41 3.84
N GLY A 87 -6.03 1.56 3.64
CA GLY A 87 -5.25 0.80 2.68
C GLY A 87 -4.03 0.18 3.34
N GLN A 88 -3.60 -0.96 2.80
CA GLN A 88 -2.51 -1.75 3.36
C GLN A 88 -1.71 -2.43 2.25
N LEU A 89 -0.40 -2.54 2.47
CA LEU A 89 0.52 -3.34 1.68
C LEU A 89 1.33 -4.24 2.62
N VAL A 90 1.23 -5.54 2.43
CA VAL A 90 2.03 -6.55 3.12
C VAL A 90 3.07 -7.08 2.14
N ARG A 91 4.35 -6.91 2.47
CA ARG A 91 5.45 -7.49 1.71
C ARG A 91 5.80 -8.85 2.32
N LEU A 92 5.83 -9.87 1.48
CA LEU A 92 6.19 -11.24 1.83
C LEU A 92 7.51 -11.59 1.14
N GLU A 93 8.21 -12.61 1.63
CA GLU A 93 9.46 -13.08 1.02
C GLU A 93 9.28 -13.51 -0.45
N GLU A 94 8.13 -14.09 -0.79
CA GLU A 94 7.81 -14.56 -2.14
C GLU A 94 6.59 -13.85 -2.75
N GLY A 95 6.28 -12.62 -2.32
CA GLY A 95 5.16 -11.89 -2.92
C GLY A 95 4.77 -10.59 -2.23
N THR A 96 3.65 -10.04 -2.68
CA THR A 96 3.02 -8.85 -2.10
C THR A 96 1.52 -9.05 -2.02
N ARG A 97 0.92 -8.56 -0.92
CA ARG A 97 -0.53 -8.45 -0.78
C ARG A 97 -0.92 -6.99 -0.58
N ALA A 98 -1.87 -6.50 -1.35
CA ALA A 98 -2.51 -5.21 -1.13
C ALA A 98 -3.94 -5.43 -0.68
N ALA A 99 -4.42 -4.60 0.25
CA ALA A 99 -5.80 -4.62 0.70
C ALA A 99 -6.33 -3.19 0.87
N LEU A 100 -7.61 -3.00 0.59
CA LEU A 100 -8.32 -1.75 0.89
C LEU A 100 -9.71 -2.01 1.45
N TYR A 101 -10.16 -1.04 2.23
CA TYR A 101 -11.52 -0.87 2.73
C TYR A 101 -11.91 0.59 2.56
N ILE A 102 -13.11 0.89 2.07
CA ILE A 102 -13.59 2.25 1.85
C ILE A 102 -15.11 2.35 2.02
N GLU A 103 -15.57 3.39 2.72
CA GLU A 103 -16.98 3.81 2.83
C GLU A 103 -17.19 5.15 2.11
N GLY A 104 -18.44 5.46 1.76
CA GLY A 104 -18.84 6.75 1.18
C GLY A 104 -18.82 6.82 -0.35
N LEU A 105 -18.59 5.69 -1.01
CA LEU A 105 -18.69 5.55 -2.46
C LEU A 105 -20.15 5.38 -2.91
N ASP A 106 -20.40 5.44 -4.22
CA ASP A 106 -21.73 5.19 -4.75
C ASP A 106 -22.07 3.71 -4.58
N ALA A 107 -23.31 3.41 -4.21
CA ALA A 107 -23.77 2.03 -3.97
C ALA A 107 -23.77 1.20 -5.25
N ASP A 108 -23.55 -0.12 -5.12
CA ASP A 108 -23.60 -1.11 -6.21
C ASP A 108 -22.80 -0.70 -7.46
N THR A 109 -21.65 -0.03 -7.25
CA THR A 109 -20.85 0.59 -8.30
C THR A 109 -19.45 -0.02 -8.35
N GLU A 110 -18.97 -0.30 -9.56
CA GLU A 110 -17.62 -0.82 -9.79
C GLU A 110 -16.58 0.31 -9.71
N TYR A 111 -15.52 0.08 -8.94
CA TYR A 111 -14.36 0.94 -8.83
C TYR A 111 -13.08 0.15 -9.10
N ILE A 112 -12.07 0.87 -9.54
CA ILE A 112 -10.72 0.34 -9.73
C ILE A 112 -9.78 1.11 -8.81
N ALA A 113 -8.85 0.37 -8.22
CA ALA A 113 -7.74 0.93 -7.47
C ALA A 113 -6.47 0.16 -7.81
N HIS A 114 -5.32 0.80 -7.63
CA HIS A 114 -4.04 0.12 -7.79
C HIS A 114 -2.95 0.83 -6.99
N VAL A 115 -1.80 0.17 -6.87
CA VAL A 115 -0.63 0.69 -6.18
C VAL A 115 0.10 1.72 -7.06
N HIS A 116 0.58 2.78 -6.43
CA HIS A 116 1.22 3.93 -7.04
C HIS A 116 2.67 4.11 -6.58
N ALA A 117 3.47 4.75 -7.46
CA ALA A 117 4.92 4.86 -7.30
C ALA A 117 5.40 5.95 -6.32
N LEU A 118 4.51 6.88 -5.94
CA LEU A 118 4.81 8.01 -5.05
C LEU A 118 3.77 8.14 -3.93
N PRO A 119 4.12 8.81 -2.82
CA PRO A 119 3.14 9.19 -1.81
C PRO A 119 2.05 10.08 -2.39
N CYS A 120 0.88 10.06 -1.77
CA CYS A 120 -0.30 10.81 -2.15
C CYS A 120 -0.04 12.31 -2.36
N THR A 121 0.74 12.92 -1.46
CA THR A 121 1.09 14.36 -1.53
C THR A 121 2.12 14.68 -2.61
N GLU A 122 2.79 13.69 -3.19
CA GLU A 122 3.86 13.85 -4.17
C GLU A 122 3.34 13.59 -5.58
N ASN A 123 3.16 14.67 -6.34
CA ASN A 123 2.65 14.61 -7.71
C ASN A 123 1.39 13.73 -7.84
N GLN A 124 0.47 13.85 -6.87
CA GLN A 124 -0.78 13.08 -6.81
C GLN A 124 -0.55 11.56 -6.83
N ALA A 125 0.35 11.03 -6.00
CA ALA A 125 0.82 9.64 -6.04
C ALA A 125 1.54 9.21 -7.33
N GLY A 126 1.90 10.15 -8.21
CA GLY A 126 2.69 9.85 -9.41
C GLY A 126 2.02 8.87 -10.38
N GLY A 127 2.83 8.11 -11.12
CA GLY A 127 2.37 7.04 -12.00
C GLY A 127 2.09 5.74 -11.25
N HIS A 128 1.64 4.71 -11.98
CA HIS A 128 1.38 3.39 -11.41
C HIS A 128 2.67 2.71 -10.96
N TYR A 129 2.58 1.91 -9.89
CA TYR A 129 3.66 1.02 -9.50
C TYR A 129 3.76 -0.14 -10.49
N LYS A 130 4.94 -0.33 -11.08
CA LYS A 130 5.20 -1.42 -12.04
C LYS A 130 5.92 -2.59 -11.40
N LEU A 131 5.48 -3.81 -11.66
CA LEU A 131 6.20 -5.03 -11.28
C LEU A 131 7.58 -5.04 -11.97
N ASP A 132 7.59 -4.87 -13.29
CA ASP A 132 8.76 -4.66 -14.14
C ASP A 132 8.81 -3.20 -14.66
N PRO A 133 9.71 -2.35 -14.12
CA PRO A 133 9.83 -0.96 -14.54
C PRO A 133 10.50 -0.77 -15.92
N SER A 134 11.09 -1.82 -16.51
CA SER A 134 11.68 -1.74 -17.86
C SER A 134 10.61 -1.64 -18.96
N ILE A 135 9.38 -2.06 -18.65
CA ILE A 135 8.22 -1.96 -19.55
C ILE A 135 7.68 -0.53 -19.47
N ALA A 136 7.85 0.25 -20.53
CA ALA A 136 7.48 1.66 -20.57
C ALA A 136 5.97 1.88 -20.61
N GLU A 137 5.25 1.01 -21.32
CA GLU A 137 3.80 1.04 -21.45
C GLU A 137 3.09 0.74 -20.13
N GLU A 138 1.90 1.32 -19.95
CA GLU A 138 0.97 0.94 -18.88
C GLU A 138 0.30 -0.37 -19.28
N GLN A 139 0.48 -1.39 -18.46
CA GLN A 139 -0.07 -2.72 -18.67
C GLN A 139 -0.53 -3.26 -17.33
N GLU A 140 -1.78 -3.70 -17.31
CA GLU A 140 -2.45 -4.11 -16.10
C GLU A 140 -1.79 -5.32 -15.42
N ASP A 141 -1.30 -6.28 -16.22
CA ASP A 141 -0.56 -7.45 -15.75
C ASP A 141 0.82 -7.11 -15.16
N ASN A 142 1.28 -5.88 -15.35
CA ASN A 142 2.51 -5.34 -14.81
C ASN A 142 2.29 -4.45 -13.57
N GLU A 143 1.13 -4.52 -12.94
CA GLU A 143 0.71 -3.62 -11.85
C GLU A 143 -0.09 -4.40 -10.79
N ILE A 144 -0.30 -3.82 -9.61
CA ILE A 144 -1.07 -4.44 -8.52
C ILE A 144 -2.46 -3.81 -8.46
N TRP A 145 -3.46 -4.50 -9.02
CA TRP A 145 -4.82 -3.98 -9.19
C TRP A 145 -5.81 -4.53 -8.15
N LEU A 146 -6.53 -3.63 -7.50
CA LEU A 146 -7.63 -3.90 -6.58
C LEU A 146 -8.96 -3.49 -7.24
N ARG A 147 -9.70 -4.46 -7.75
CA ARG A 147 -11.06 -4.23 -8.27
C ARG A 147 -12.10 -4.59 -7.24
N PHE A 148 -13.13 -3.77 -7.14
CA PHE A 148 -14.26 -4.05 -6.26
C PHE A 148 -15.54 -3.43 -6.77
N THR A 149 -16.65 -4.00 -6.32
CA THR A 149 -17.98 -3.39 -6.43
C THR A 149 -18.43 -3.06 -5.01
N THR A 150 -18.89 -1.84 -4.81
CA THR A 150 -19.46 -1.43 -3.53
C THR A 150 -20.76 -2.17 -3.27
N ASN A 151 -21.10 -2.37 -1.99
CA ASN A 151 -22.42 -2.88 -1.61
C ASN A 151 -23.49 -1.78 -1.67
N ALA A 152 -24.71 -2.11 -1.24
CA ALA A 152 -25.85 -1.19 -1.21
C ALA A 152 -25.66 0.04 -0.29
N ASP A 153 -24.71 -0.03 0.64
CA ASP A 153 -24.36 1.05 1.57
C ASP A 153 -23.18 1.90 1.07
N GLY A 154 -22.65 1.62 -0.13
CA GLY A 154 -21.50 2.35 -0.68
C GLY A 154 -20.16 1.93 -0.08
N ILE A 155 -20.08 0.72 0.49
CA ILE A 155 -18.86 0.16 1.10
C ILE A 155 -18.16 -0.75 0.10
N GLY A 156 -16.88 -0.50 -0.14
CA GLY A 156 -16.00 -1.28 -1.01
C GLY A 156 -14.87 -1.96 -0.25
N MET A 157 -14.56 -3.20 -0.64
CA MET A 157 -13.45 -3.99 -0.09
C MET A 157 -12.75 -4.73 -1.22
N ALA A 158 -11.42 -4.73 -1.23
CA ALA A 158 -10.63 -5.50 -2.19
C ALA A 158 -9.33 -6.01 -1.59
N THR A 159 -8.88 -7.14 -2.11
CA THR A 159 -7.53 -7.68 -1.90
C THR A 159 -6.91 -8.03 -3.25
N ALA A 160 -5.61 -7.84 -3.37
CA ALA A 160 -4.83 -8.23 -4.55
C ALA A 160 -3.52 -8.87 -4.12
N GLU A 161 -3.06 -9.86 -4.89
CA GLU A 161 -1.80 -10.57 -4.65
C GLU A 161 -0.90 -10.48 -5.89
N ALA A 162 0.38 -10.19 -5.67
CA ALA A 162 1.44 -10.30 -6.66
C ALA A 162 2.42 -11.38 -6.21
N LEU A 163 2.10 -12.63 -6.55
CA LEU A 163 2.92 -13.80 -6.20
C LEU A 163 4.25 -13.77 -6.96
N GLY A 164 5.34 -14.16 -6.30
CA GLY A 164 6.69 -14.11 -6.85
C GLY A 164 7.28 -12.70 -6.98
N HIS A 165 6.56 -11.66 -6.52
CA HIS A 165 7.02 -10.28 -6.60
C HIS A 165 6.86 -9.55 -5.27
N THR A 166 7.97 -9.40 -4.55
CA THR A 166 8.04 -8.51 -3.37
C THR A 166 8.12 -7.06 -3.84
N ALA A 167 7.13 -6.26 -3.45
CA ALA A 167 7.05 -4.87 -3.86
C ALA A 167 8.25 -4.07 -3.34
N ARG A 168 8.79 -3.26 -4.23
CA ARG A 168 9.93 -2.37 -3.95
C ARG A 168 9.53 -1.19 -3.07
N GLY A 169 10.51 -0.36 -2.71
CA GLY A 169 10.30 0.84 -1.90
C GLY A 169 9.45 1.92 -2.60
N ASP A 170 9.39 1.92 -3.93
CA ASP A 170 8.56 2.83 -4.71
C ASP A 170 7.05 2.49 -4.66
N ALA A 171 6.62 1.35 -4.11
CA ALA A 171 5.20 1.12 -3.83
C ALA A 171 4.74 1.94 -2.60
N GLN A 172 4.27 3.17 -2.83
CA GLN A 172 4.10 4.19 -1.79
C GLN A 172 2.66 4.62 -1.51
N ALA A 173 1.71 4.33 -2.42
CA ALA A 173 0.31 4.66 -2.20
C ALA A 173 -0.64 3.66 -2.86
N ILE A 174 -1.90 3.63 -2.42
CA ILE A 174 -3.03 3.04 -3.16
C ILE A 174 -3.95 4.18 -3.57
N VAL A 175 -4.33 4.24 -4.85
CA VAL A 175 -5.25 5.25 -5.38
C VAL A 175 -6.51 4.56 -5.86
N ILE A 176 -7.68 5.10 -5.48
CA ILE A 176 -8.98 4.72 -6.03
C ILE A 176 -9.32 5.69 -7.15
N HIS A 177 -9.72 5.15 -8.29
CA HIS A 177 -10.12 5.93 -9.46
C HIS A 177 -11.64 5.91 -9.66
N ASP A 178 -12.15 7.01 -10.20
CA ASP A 178 -13.53 7.13 -10.63
C ASP A 178 -13.75 6.50 -12.00
N SER A 179 -14.41 5.35 -12.02
CA SER A 179 -14.77 4.63 -13.25
C SER A 179 -15.74 5.42 -14.13
N GLN A 180 -16.46 6.40 -13.56
CA GLN A 180 -17.43 7.23 -14.27
C GLN A 180 -16.86 8.55 -14.80
N ALA A 181 -15.64 8.91 -14.38
CA ALA A 181 -14.95 10.14 -14.79
C ALA A 181 -13.64 9.85 -15.55
N ASP A 182 -13.69 8.93 -16.52
CA ASP A 182 -12.54 8.57 -17.38
C ASP A 182 -11.30 8.09 -16.59
N GLY A 183 -11.52 7.47 -15.43
CA GLY A 183 -10.44 6.99 -14.56
C GLY A 183 -9.72 8.11 -13.80
N ALA A 184 -10.38 9.22 -13.49
CA ALA A 184 -9.82 10.28 -12.65
C ALA A 184 -9.45 9.74 -11.25
N LYS A 185 -8.35 10.22 -10.66
CA LYS A 185 -7.97 9.88 -9.28
C LYS A 185 -8.98 10.50 -8.31
N MET A 186 -9.59 9.67 -7.47
CA MET A 186 -10.67 10.06 -6.56
C MET A 186 -10.20 10.26 -5.13
N THR A 187 -9.46 9.30 -4.60
CA THR A 187 -8.86 9.35 -3.25
C THR A 187 -7.61 8.49 -3.19
N CYS A 188 -6.77 8.73 -2.20
CA CYS A 188 -5.46 8.12 -2.05
C CYS A 188 -5.19 7.79 -0.59
N VAL A 189 -4.39 6.75 -0.37
CA VAL A 189 -3.86 6.41 0.94
C VAL A 189 -2.37 6.10 0.84
N ASP A 190 -1.58 6.77 1.69
CA ASP A 190 -0.16 6.51 1.80
C ASP A 190 0.09 5.15 2.48
N LEU A 191 1.06 4.41 1.95
CA LEU A 191 1.53 3.15 2.52
C LEU A 191 2.74 3.42 3.42
N ARG A 192 2.48 3.74 4.69
CA ARG A 192 3.53 4.11 5.65
C ARG A 192 3.80 3.00 6.66
N PHE A 193 5.03 2.94 7.15
CA PHE A 193 5.39 2.15 8.33
C PHE A 193 5.07 2.95 9.60
N ASN A 194 4.90 2.25 10.73
CA ASN A 194 4.72 2.88 12.03
C ASN A 194 6.06 3.27 12.65
N GLU A 195 6.74 4.20 12.00
CA GLU A 195 8.05 4.67 12.44
C GLU A 195 7.92 5.78 13.47
N GLU A 196 8.65 5.64 14.58
CA GLU A 196 8.76 6.71 15.56
C GLU A 196 9.49 7.92 14.94
N PRO A 197 8.94 9.16 15.03
CA PRO A 197 9.44 10.32 14.30
C PRO A 197 10.88 10.75 14.61
N THR A 198 11.52 10.11 15.58
CA THR A 198 12.81 10.51 16.16
C THR A 198 13.92 9.48 15.99
N ALA A 199 13.62 8.28 15.48
CA ALA A 199 14.65 7.29 15.19
C ALA A 199 15.17 7.48 13.75
N ALA A 200 16.49 7.57 13.59
CA ALA A 200 17.09 7.60 12.27
C ALA A 200 16.89 6.26 11.55
N ILE A 201 16.55 6.31 10.26
CA ILE A 201 16.47 5.14 9.38
C ILE A 201 17.81 5.01 8.66
N GLU A 202 18.50 3.91 8.93
CA GLU A 202 19.81 3.63 8.35
C GLU A 202 19.69 2.74 7.11
N TYR A 203 20.47 3.08 6.09
CA TYR A 203 20.64 2.33 4.85
C TYR A 203 22.12 2.06 4.63
N SER A 204 22.44 0.92 4.01
CA SER A 204 23.80 0.64 3.58
C SER A 204 23.83 -0.16 2.28
N GLY A 205 24.91 0.02 1.53
CA GLY A 205 25.15 -0.62 0.25
C GLY A 205 26.63 -0.85 0.00
N SER A 206 26.92 -1.73 -0.96
CA SER A 206 28.28 -1.91 -1.48
C SER A 206 28.32 -1.55 -2.95
N PHE A 207 29.27 -0.70 -3.33
CA PHE A 207 29.47 -0.38 -4.74
C PHE A 207 29.98 -1.59 -5.50
N SER A 208 29.40 -1.83 -6.67
CA SER A 208 29.91 -2.78 -7.66
C SER A 208 29.86 -2.12 -9.03
N ALA A 209 30.91 -2.32 -9.83
CA ALA A 209 30.94 -1.87 -11.22
C ALA A 209 29.84 -2.56 -12.04
N PHE A 210 29.25 -1.85 -12.99
CA PHE A 210 28.32 -2.44 -13.95
C PHE A 210 29.05 -3.33 -14.97
N ASP A 211 28.35 -4.30 -15.52
CA ASP A 211 28.87 -5.10 -16.63
C ASP A 211 29.09 -4.23 -17.87
N GLY A 212 30.20 -4.48 -18.57
CA GLY A 212 30.49 -3.84 -19.86
C GLY A 212 31.07 -2.42 -19.77
N VAL A 213 31.38 -1.93 -18.57
CA VAL A 213 32.10 -0.65 -18.38
C VAL A 213 33.55 -0.75 -18.86
N ASP A 214 34.20 0.40 -19.02
CA ASP A 214 35.61 0.47 -19.39
C ASP A 214 36.50 -0.25 -18.38
N ALA A 215 37.61 -0.82 -18.86
CA ALA A 215 38.53 -1.60 -18.02
C ALA A 215 39.10 -0.83 -16.82
N ALA A 216 39.14 0.50 -16.91
CA ALA A 216 39.56 1.38 -15.83
C ALA A 216 38.53 1.45 -14.68
N ASP A 217 37.25 1.19 -14.96
CA ASP A 217 36.14 1.27 -14.00
C ASP A 217 35.63 -0.12 -13.56
N ALA A 218 36.07 -1.18 -14.26
CA ALA A 218 35.60 -2.56 -14.06
C ALA A 218 35.85 -3.15 -12.65
N ASN A 219 36.67 -2.49 -11.82
CA ASN A 219 36.98 -2.95 -10.46
C ASN A 219 36.47 -2.00 -9.38
N ILE A 220 35.66 -0.99 -9.72
CA ILE A 220 35.10 -0.07 -8.73
C ILE A 220 34.31 -0.89 -7.69
N ALA A 221 34.63 -0.62 -6.43
CA ALA A 221 34.04 -1.27 -5.27
C ALA A 221 33.84 -0.24 -4.15
N GLY A 222 33.51 -0.68 -2.94
CA GLY A 222 33.43 0.19 -1.76
C GLY A 222 32.08 0.15 -1.10
N THR A 223 31.77 1.14 -0.27
CA THR A 223 30.53 1.18 0.52
C THR A 223 29.80 2.51 0.39
N SER A 224 28.49 2.46 0.56
CA SER A 224 27.63 3.61 0.80
C SER A 224 26.82 3.40 2.08
N ALA A 225 26.49 4.49 2.76
CA ALA A 225 25.52 4.51 3.85
C ALA A 225 24.68 5.79 3.75
N ALA A 226 23.43 5.70 4.18
CA ALA A 226 22.56 6.87 4.34
C ALA A 226 21.78 6.76 5.65
N SER A 227 21.61 7.89 6.33
CA SER A 227 20.80 8.02 7.54
C SER A 227 19.71 9.06 7.28
N VAL A 228 18.45 8.71 7.48
CA VAL A 228 17.30 9.61 7.29
C VAL A 228 16.69 9.92 8.65
N GLU A 229 16.70 11.18 9.05
CA GLU A 229 16.18 11.64 10.35
C GLU A 229 15.58 13.04 10.21
N ALA A 230 14.40 13.26 10.83
CA ALA A 230 13.77 14.58 10.97
C ALA A 230 13.68 15.42 9.68
N GLY A 231 13.35 14.79 8.54
CA GLY A 231 13.22 15.47 7.25
C GLY A 231 14.56 15.74 6.53
N THR A 232 15.66 15.20 7.04
CA THR A 232 17.01 15.34 6.46
C THR A 232 17.61 13.97 6.15
N THR A 233 18.65 13.97 5.31
CA THR A 233 19.43 12.78 5.00
C THR A 233 20.91 13.10 5.13
N ALA A 234 21.67 12.25 5.83
CA ALA A 234 23.12 12.25 5.78
C ALA A 234 23.59 11.06 4.92
N ILE A 235 24.49 11.29 3.95
CA ILE A 235 25.06 10.24 3.10
C ILE A 235 26.58 10.17 3.28
N THR A 236 27.10 8.96 3.44
CA THR A 236 28.53 8.67 3.46
C THR A 236 28.88 7.73 2.32
N MET A 237 29.94 8.05 1.58
CA MET A 237 30.44 7.22 0.49
C MET A 237 31.93 6.93 0.65
N ALA A 238 32.33 5.68 0.41
CA ALA A 238 33.73 5.27 0.38
C ALA A 238 33.99 4.36 -0.82
N PRO A 239 33.89 4.89 -2.06
CA PRO A 239 34.23 4.14 -3.25
C PRO A 239 35.74 3.84 -3.27
N ALA A 240 36.10 2.71 -3.85
CA ALA A 240 37.45 2.20 -3.97
C ALA A 240 37.75 1.81 -5.41
N GLN A 241 39.03 1.84 -5.78
CA GLN A 241 39.51 1.49 -7.12
C GLN A 241 38.94 2.38 -8.25
N LEU A 242 38.61 3.63 -7.93
CA LEU A 242 38.40 4.66 -8.94
C LEU A 242 39.72 4.91 -9.70
N ASP A 243 39.65 5.06 -11.02
CA ASP A 243 40.79 5.53 -11.81
C ASP A 243 41.23 6.92 -11.34
N GLU A 244 42.48 7.07 -10.89
CA GLU A 244 43.05 8.33 -10.41
C GLU A 244 43.03 9.44 -11.49
N ALA A 245 43.01 9.06 -12.77
CA ALA A 245 42.89 10.00 -13.88
C ALA A 245 41.43 10.33 -14.25
N GLY A 246 40.47 9.62 -13.66
CA GLY A 246 39.04 9.80 -13.90
C GLY A 246 38.44 10.99 -13.15
N THR A 247 37.31 11.46 -13.64
CA THR A 247 36.42 12.38 -12.91
C THR A 247 35.10 11.67 -12.74
N TYR A 248 34.54 11.70 -11.53
CA TYR A 248 33.34 10.98 -11.17
C TYR A 248 32.35 11.89 -10.49
N GLU A 249 31.09 11.58 -10.67
CA GLU A 249 29.96 12.19 -9.98
C GLU A 249 29.02 11.09 -9.51
N ALA A 250 28.28 11.33 -8.44
CA ALA A 250 27.28 10.39 -7.95
C ALA A 250 25.99 11.11 -7.58
N HIS A 251 24.89 10.39 -7.73
CA HIS A 251 23.59 10.84 -7.26
C HIS A 251 22.70 9.65 -6.89
N VAL A 252 21.61 9.96 -6.19
CA VAL A 252 20.60 8.99 -5.79
C VAL A 252 19.70 8.64 -6.97
N HIS A 253 19.34 7.37 -7.06
CA HIS A 253 18.62 6.74 -8.14
C HIS A 253 17.34 6.07 -7.66
N MET A 254 16.36 5.95 -8.57
CA MET A 254 15.01 5.54 -8.20
C MET A 254 14.76 4.03 -8.18
N LEU A 255 15.66 3.24 -8.77
CA LEU A 255 15.58 1.79 -8.80
C LEU A 255 16.81 1.13 -8.15
N PRO A 256 16.71 -0.14 -7.74
CA PRO A 256 17.87 -0.92 -7.34
C PRO A 256 18.86 -1.09 -8.51
N CYS A 257 20.13 -1.30 -8.19
CA CYS A 257 21.22 -1.44 -9.16
C CYS A 257 20.96 -2.50 -10.22
N ALA A 258 20.30 -3.60 -9.84
CA ALA A 258 19.98 -4.71 -10.73
C ALA A 258 18.92 -4.37 -11.79
N LEU A 259 18.13 -3.30 -11.59
CA LEU A 259 17.06 -2.89 -12.49
C LEU A 259 17.47 -1.61 -13.23
N GLU A 260 17.56 -1.69 -14.56
CA GLU A 260 17.88 -0.54 -15.42
C GLU A 260 19.12 0.26 -14.97
N GLN A 261 20.10 -0.43 -14.37
CA GLN A 261 21.31 0.18 -13.79
C GLN A 261 20.97 1.31 -12.80
N GLY A 262 20.03 1.07 -11.88
CA GLY A 262 19.52 2.08 -10.95
C GLY A 262 18.40 2.96 -11.52
N GLY A 263 17.98 2.76 -12.78
CA GLY A 263 16.88 3.50 -13.38
C GLY A 263 17.16 5.00 -13.53
N GLY A 264 16.11 5.81 -13.46
CA GLY A 264 16.20 7.27 -13.54
C GLY A 264 16.74 7.94 -12.27
N HIS A 265 16.86 9.27 -12.33
CA HIS A 265 17.34 10.08 -11.20
C HIS A 265 16.26 10.20 -10.13
N TYR A 266 16.64 10.11 -8.85
CA TYR A 266 15.75 10.44 -7.74
C TYR A 266 15.48 11.94 -7.70
N LYS A 267 14.21 12.34 -7.65
CA LYS A 267 13.80 13.75 -7.62
C LYS A 267 13.24 14.14 -6.27
N ARG A 268 13.72 15.24 -5.70
CA ARG A 268 13.19 15.82 -4.46
C ARG A 268 11.75 16.31 -4.65
N ASP A 269 11.52 17.10 -5.69
CA ASP A 269 10.21 17.54 -6.18
C ASP A 269 9.87 16.79 -7.47
N THR A 270 8.89 15.89 -7.36
CA THR A 270 8.47 15.00 -8.45
C THR A 270 7.59 15.69 -9.50
N THR A 271 7.08 16.90 -9.22
CA THR A 271 6.29 17.69 -10.17
C THR A 271 7.18 18.30 -11.28
N ILE A 272 8.48 18.37 -11.06
CA ILE A 272 9.45 18.88 -12.03
C ILE A 272 9.87 17.74 -12.96
N ALA A 273 9.30 17.73 -14.17
CA ALA A 273 9.58 16.71 -15.18
C ALA A 273 11.06 16.69 -15.64
N MET A 274 11.71 17.86 -15.69
CA MET A 274 13.08 17.99 -16.17
C MET A 274 14.11 17.62 -15.09
N GLU A 275 15.12 16.84 -15.47
CA GLU A 275 16.30 16.56 -14.63
C GLU A 275 17.04 17.87 -14.34
N ARG A 276 17.31 18.09 -13.06
CA ARG A 276 18.01 19.28 -12.57
C ARG A 276 18.76 18.89 -11.32
N GLU A 277 20.05 19.19 -11.32
CA GLU A 277 20.95 18.94 -10.20
C GLU A 277 20.40 19.47 -8.86
N ASN A 278 19.77 20.66 -8.87
CA ASN A 278 19.20 21.26 -7.66
C ASN A 278 17.92 20.58 -7.14
N ASN A 279 17.36 19.65 -7.91
CA ASN A 279 16.19 18.84 -7.58
C ASN A 279 16.55 17.38 -7.28
N GLU A 280 17.83 17.07 -7.14
CA GLU A 280 18.35 15.72 -6.93
C GLU A 280 19.29 15.74 -5.72
N ILE A 281 19.82 14.58 -5.32
CA ILE A 281 20.76 14.45 -4.20
C ILE A 281 22.08 13.94 -4.76
N TRP A 282 23.10 14.79 -4.68
CA TRP A 282 24.43 14.60 -5.30
C TRP A 282 25.52 14.53 -4.23
N PRO A 283 25.74 13.36 -3.59
CA PRO A 283 26.86 13.17 -2.69
C PRO A 283 28.20 13.20 -3.46
N ALA A 284 29.18 13.88 -2.90
CA ALA A 284 30.55 13.90 -3.40
C ALA A 284 31.18 12.50 -3.30
N VAL A 285 31.86 12.10 -4.38
CA VAL A 285 32.48 10.78 -4.53
C VAL A 285 33.78 10.67 -3.72
N ASP A 286 34.45 11.79 -3.46
CA ASP A 286 35.76 11.90 -2.83
C ASP A 286 35.73 12.38 -1.36
N ASP A 287 34.54 12.48 -0.77
CA ASP A 287 34.36 12.87 0.63
C ASP A 287 33.85 11.70 1.49
N PRO A 288 34.71 11.13 2.35
CA PRO A 288 34.33 10.04 3.25
C PRO A 288 33.60 10.52 4.51
N ASP A 289 33.50 11.84 4.73
CA ASP A 289 32.71 12.37 5.84
C ASP A 289 31.22 12.40 5.47
N PRO A 290 30.30 12.32 6.46
CA PRO A 290 28.87 12.41 6.20
C PRO A 290 28.48 13.74 5.56
N GLN A 291 27.67 13.68 4.51
CA GLN A 291 27.17 14.82 3.74
C GLN A 291 25.68 15.02 3.99
N ASP A 292 25.31 16.18 4.53
CA ASP A 292 23.93 16.48 4.93
C ASP A 292 23.11 17.12 3.80
N PHE A 293 21.90 16.61 3.60
CA PHE A 293 20.90 17.09 2.66
C PHE A 293 19.61 17.46 3.40
N ASN A 294 19.08 18.65 3.11
CA ASN A 294 17.79 19.11 3.66
C ASN A 294 16.61 18.49 2.90
N HIS A 295 16.55 17.16 2.90
CA HIS A 295 15.54 16.33 2.26
C HIS A 295 15.60 14.94 2.87
N ALA A 296 14.48 14.39 3.34
CA ALA A 296 14.41 12.99 3.71
C ALA A 296 14.28 12.14 2.44
N LEU A 297 15.15 11.14 2.27
CA LEU A 297 14.94 10.15 1.22
C LEU A 297 13.59 9.45 1.42
N ARG A 298 12.84 9.34 0.32
CA ARG A 298 11.59 8.58 0.25
C ARG A 298 11.86 7.12 -0.13
N GLY A 299 10.82 6.29 -0.11
CA GLY A 299 10.93 4.87 -0.47
C GLY A 299 11.38 4.63 -1.92
N ASP A 300 11.16 5.60 -2.82
CA ASP A 300 11.66 5.56 -4.20
C ASP A 300 13.17 5.85 -4.31
N ALA A 301 13.90 6.21 -3.25
CA ALA A 301 15.36 6.31 -3.27
C ALA A 301 16.00 4.92 -3.02
N GLN A 302 16.37 4.21 -4.09
CA GLN A 302 16.73 2.79 -3.99
C GLN A 302 18.21 2.49 -4.22
N SER A 303 18.97 3.40 -4.83
CA SER A 303 20.42 3.22 -4.99
C SER A 303 21.17 4.53 -5.10
N ILE A 304 22.50 4.46 -4.98
CA ILE A 304 23.43 5.53 -5.36
C ILE A 304 24.23 5.01 -6.54
N VAL A 305 24.28 5.78 -7.63
CA VAL A 305 25.03 5.43 -8.85
C VAL A 305 26.18 6.39 -9.01
N ILE A 306 27.34 5.84 -9.37
CA ILE A 306 28.53 6.59 -9.76
C ILE A 306 28.60 6.63 -11.28
N HIS A 307 28.79 7.83 -11.81
CA HIS A 307 29.02 8.11 -13.21
C HIS A 307 30.47 8.53 -13.43
N ARG A 308 31.02 8.20 -14.60
CA ARG A 308 32.32 8.72 -15.05
C ARG A 308 32.11 9.87 -16.02
N ALA A 309 32.62 11.05 -15.70
CA ALA A 309 32.58 12.21 -16.58
C ALA A 309 33.71 12.14 -17.63
N VAL A 310 33.46 11.44 -18.74
CA VAL A 310 34.41 11.33 -19.87
C VAL A 310 34.43 12.64 -20.68
N SER A 311 33.26 13.24 -20.88
CA SER A 311 33.09 14.56 -21.47
C SER A 311 31.77 15.19 -21.00
N PRO A 312 31.51 16.50 -21.27
CA PRO A 312 30.23 17.12 -20.91
C PRO A 312 28.99 16.48 -21.55
N ALA A 313 29.15 15.61 -22.56
CA ALA A 313 28.06 14.91 -23.23
C ALA A 313 28.11 13.38 -23.00
N GLU A 314 29.09 12.88 -22.25
CA GLU A 314 29.33 11.46 -22.04
C GLU A 314 29.64 11.21 -20.56
N VAL A 315 28.59 10.84 -19.83
CA VAL A 315 28.58 10.58 -18.38
C VAL A 315 28.02 9.17 -18.09
N PRO A 316 28.65 8.09 -18.60
CA PRO A 316 28.16 6.73 -18.40
C PRO A 316 28.08 6.38 -16.91
N LYS A 317 27.04 5.62 -16.56
CA LYS A 317 26.94 4.91 -15.29
C LYS A 317 28.04 3.85 -15.22
N VAL A 318 28.83 3.83 -14.16
CA VAL A 318 29.98 2.91 -14.02
C VAL A 318 29.91 1.99 -12.81
N ALA A 319 29.28 2.42 -11.71
CA ALA A 319 29.10 1.58 -10.54
C ALA A 319 27.83 1.97 -9.77
N CYS A 320 27.33 1.08 -8.93
CA CYS A 320 26.13 1.31 -8.15
C CYS A 320 26.16 0.59 -6.81
N ALA A 321 25.53 1.18 -5.80
CA ALA A 321 25.26 0.57 -4.51
C ALA A 321 23.78 0.72 -4.14
N ASP A 322 23.11 -0.39 -3.84
CA ASP A 322 21.73 -0.37 -3.35
C ASP A 322 21.65 0.30 -1.98
N LEU A 323 20.59 1.06 -1.73
CA LEU A 323 20.26 1.59 -0.42
C LEU A 323 19.40 0.57 0.32
N VAL A 324 20.04 -0.42 0.94
CA VAL A 324 19.33 -1.47 1.70
C VAL A 324 19.12 -1.00 3.13
N ARG A 325 17.87 -0.94 3.57
CA ARG A 325 17.51 -0.58 4.96
C ARG A 325 18.17 -1.55 5.95
N GLN A 326 18.83 -1.00 6.97
CA GLN A 326 19.54 -1.73 8.02
C GLN A 326 18.80 -1.72 9.36
N THR A 327 17.93 -0.73 9.56
CA THR A 327 17.05 -0.68 10.72
C THR A 327 15.93 -1.72 10.58
N GLU A 328 15.55 -2.31 11.71
CA GLU A 328 14.38 -3.18 11.78
C GLU A 328 13.12 -2.40 11.40
N ILE A 329 12.28 -3.01 10.57
CA ILE A 329 10.98 -2.42 10.22
C ILE A 329 10.09 -2.61 11.45
N PRO A 330 9.39 -1.59 11.95
CA PRO A 330 8.50 -1.76 13.09
C PRO A 330 7.28 -2.62 12.71
N GLU A 331 6.64 -3.21 13.72
CA GLU A 331 5.31 -3.82 13.55
C GLU A 331 4.27 -2.75 13.21
N PHE A 332 3.20 -3.15 12.53
CA PHE A 332 2.14 -2.22 12.13
C PHE A 332 0.96 -2.27 13.11
N THR A 333 0.94 -1.30 13.99
CA THR A 333 -0.09 -1.02 14.99
C THR A 333 -1.20 -0.10 14.46
N SER A 334 -2.45 -0.51 14.67
CA SER A 334 -3.62 0.36 14.63
C SER A 334 -4.19 0.48 16.03
N ALA A 335 -4.52 1.68 16.47
CA ALA A 335 -4.96 1.93 17.83
C ALA A 335 -6.09 2.95 17.86
N GLY A 336 -6.87 2.94 18.93
CA GLY A 336 -8.01 3.81 19.09
C GLY A 336 -8.49 3.92 20.52
N GLN A 337 -9.33 4.93 20.75
CA GLN A 337 -10.06 5.11 21.99
C GLN A 337 -11.55 5.30 21.67
N GLY A 338 -12.42 4.79 22.52
CA GLY A 338 -13.86 4.89 22.37
C GLY A 338 -14.56 4.95 23.72
N GLY A 339 -15.86 5.23 23.68
CA GLY A 339 -16.72 5.27 24.86
C GLY A 339 -18.05 4.60 24.59
N ALA A 340 -19.02 4.85 25.45
CA ALA A 340 -20.38 4.35 25.29
C ALA A 340 -20.99 4.81 23.95
N LEU A 341 -21.65 3.89 23.25
CA LEU A 341 -22.45 4.22 22.07
C LEU A 341 -23.71 5.00 22.46
N GLU A 342 -24.20 5.83 21.55
CA GLU A 342 -25.49 6.48 21.73
C GLU A 342 -26.60 5.43 21.87
N GLY A 343 -27.36 5.51 22.96
CA GLY A 343 -28.42 4.55 23.28
C GLY A 343 -27.98 3.32 24.06
N ALA A 344 -26.70 3.21 24.43
CA ALA A 344 -26.25 2.22 25.41
C ALA A 344 -27.00 2.40 26.75
N PRO A 345 -27.24 1.32 27.51
CA PRO A 345 -27.80 1.42 28.86
C PRO A 345 -27.00 2.38 29.74
N ALA A 346 -27.69 3.08 30.66
CA ALA A 346 -27.07 4.08 31.53
C ALA A 346 -25.92 3.55 32.40
N ASP A 347 -25.88 2.22 32.62
CA ASP A 347 -24.79 1.57 33.36
C ASP A 347 -23.45 1.62 32.60
N TYR A 348 -23.44 2.05 31.34
CA TYR A 348 -22.26 2.26 30.49
C TYR A 348 -21.89 3.74 30.30
N ASP A 349 -22.59 4.70 30.92
CA ASP A 349 -22.36 6.14 30.68
C ASP A 349 -20.90 6.60 30.92
N GLU A 350 -20.17 5.89 31.78
CA GLU A 350 -18.77 6.16 32.10
C GLU A 350 -17.78 5.27 31.33
N LEU A 351 -18.26 4.45 30.38
CA LEU A 351 -17.43 3.50 29.64
C LEU A 351 -16.37 4.26 28.83
N ALA A 352 -15.12 3.86 29.04
CA ALA A 352 -13.98 4.25 28.23
C ALA A 352 -13.19 3.01 27.84
N ALA A 353 -12.83 2.89 26.56
CA ALA A 353 -12.08 1.78 26.01
C ALA A 353 -10.88 2.29 25.21
N THR A 354 -9.76 1.58 25.34
CA THR A 354 -8.52 1.77 24.59
C THR A 354 -8.20 0.44 23.91
N VAL A 355 -7.90 0.47 22.61
CA VAL A 355 -7.61 -0.72 21.82
C VAL A 355 -6.33 -0.53 21.05
N GLU A 356 -5.52 -1.59 21.00
CA GLU A 356 -4.35 -1.73 20.16
C GLU A 356 -4.47 -3.02 19.35
N LEU A 357 -4.28 -2.94 18.03
CA LEU A 357 -4.22 -4.05 17.10
C LEU A 357 -2.86 -4.02 16.41
N VAL A 358 -2.03 -5.02 16.66
CA VAL A 358 -0.67 -5.13 16.13
C VAL A 358 -0.63 -6.22 15.08
N ARG A 359 -0.06 -5.88 13.92
CA ARG A 359 0.22 -6.79 12.81
C ARG A 359 1.71 -7.09 12.81
N GLY A 360 2.05 -8.29 13.27
CA GLY A 360 3.43 -8.72 13.50
C GLY A 360 4.11 -9.23 12.22
N GLN A 361 5.44 -9.12 12.20
CA GLN A 361 6.28 -9.70 11.15
C GLN A 361 6.43 -11.23 11.28
N ASP A 362 6.04 -11.78 12.42
CA ASP A 362 5.89 -13.22 12.61
C ASP A 362 4.65 -13.80 11.91
N GLY A 363 3.89 -12.95 11.20
CA GLY A 363 2.67 -13.34 10.51
C GLY A 363 1.46 -13.45 11.44
N SER A 364 1.53 -12.92 12.67
CA SER A 364 0.41 -12.91 13.60
C SER A 364 -0.32 -11.55 13.63
N THR A 365 -1.54 -11.58 14.14
CA THR A 365 -2.25 -10.38 14.61
C THR A 365 -2.51 -10.53 16.09
N SER A 366 -2.17 -9.52 16.88
CA SER A 366 -2.59 -9.43 18.28
C SER A 366 -3.48 -8.21 18.50
N VAL A 367 -4.45 -8.34 19.40
CA VAL A 367 -5.36 -7.27 19.79
C VAL A 367 -5.37 -7.20 21.31
N THR A 368 -5.18 -6.01 21.86
CA THR A 368 -5.27 -5.72 23.30
C THR A 368 -6.37 -4.70 23.53
N LEU A 369 -7.21 -4.97 24.53
CA LEU A 369 -8.29 -4.10 24.99
C LEU A 369 -8.07 -3.76 26.47
N ALA A 370 -8.14 -2.48 26.80
CA ALA A 370 -8.30 -1.98 28.15
C ALA A 370 -9.61 -1.20 28.24
N VAL A 371 -10.42 -1.46 29.27
CA VAL A 371 -11.73 -0.84 29.43
C VAL A 371 -11.97 -0.48 30.89
N ALA A 372 -12.64 0.65 31.10
CA ALA A 372 -13.09 1.14 32.41
C ALA A 372 -14.55 1.62 32.31
N GLY A 373 -15.22 1.77 33.46
CA GLY A 373 -16.60 2.25 33.52
C GLY A 373 -17.65 1.19 33.13
N LEU A 374 -17.32 -0.09 33.28
CA LEU A 374 -18.26 -1.20 33.09
C LEU A 374 -19.10 -1.45 34.35
N PRO A 375 -20.28 -2.07 34.21
CA PRO A 375 -20.98 -2.69 35.34
C PRO A 375 -20.04 -3.62 36.11
N ALA A 376 -19.84 -3.38 37.41
CA ALA A 376 -18.90 -4.15 38.23
C ALA A 376 -19.30 -5.63 38.36
N ASP A 377 -18.30 -6.51 38.56
CA ASP A 377 -18.48 -7.95 38.80
C ASP A 377 -19.39 -8.65 37.76
N THR A 378 -19.31 -8.23 36.50
CA THR A 378 -20.18 -8.70 35.41
C THR A 378 -19.39 -9.62 34.48
N THR A 379 -19.93 -10.81 34.23
CA THR A 379 -19.25 -11.85 33.46
C THR A 379 -19.76 -11.96 32.03
N GLY A 380 -18.85 -12.29 31.10
CA GLY A 380 -19.19 -12.73 29.76
C GLY A 380 -19.38 -11.60 28.74
N PHE A 381 -18.67 -10.48 28.89
CA PHE A 381 -18.62 -9.48 27.83
C PHE A 381 -17.99 -10.08 26.58
N GLY A 382 -18.67 -9.88 25.44
CA GLY A 382 -18.12 -10.14 24.12
C GLY A 382 -17.47 -8.88 23.57
N ALA A 383 -16.25 -8.99 23.05
CA ALA A 383 -15.66 -7.94 22.25
C ALA A 383 -14.86 -8.55 21.11
N HIS A 384 -14.97 -7.97 19.92
CA HIS A 384 -14.31 -8.51 18.73
C HIS A 384 -14.08 -7.44 17.67
N VAL A 385 -13.22 -7.78 16.71
CA VAL A 385 -12.85 -6.90 15.60
C VAL A 385 -13.95 -6.87 14.55
N HIS A 386 -14.14 -5.72 13.92
CA HIS A 386 -15.25 -5.38 13.06
C HIS A 386 -14.77 -4.77 11.74
N ALA A 387 -15.54 -5.05 10.67
CA ALA A 387 -15.29 -4.62 9.29
C ALA A 387 -16.21 -3.47 8.85
N GLY A 388 -16.35 -2.48 9.73
CA GLY A 388 -17.13 -1.26 9.51
C GLY A 388 -16.76 -0.18 10.49
N THR A 389 -17.00 1.08 10.12
CA THR A 389 -16.66 2.21 11.00
C THR A 389 -17.58 2.27 12.21
N CYS A 390 -17.16 2.98 13.25
CA CYS A 390 -18.07 3.28 14.36
C CYS A 390 -19.26 4.17 13.96
N LYS A 391 -19.24 4.79 12.77
CA LYS A 391 -20.38 5.54 12.21
C LYS A 391 -21.36 4.65 11.43
N ALA A 392 -20.97 3.43 11.07
CA ALA A 392 -21.83 2.49 10.36
C ALA A 392 -23.12 2.19 11.15
N SER A 393 -24.14 1.68 10.46
CA SER A 393 -25.38 1.25 11.09
C SER A 393 -25.60 -0.25 10.83
N PRO A 394 -25.43 -1.13 11.84
CA PRO A 394 -25.04 -0.84 13.23
C PRO A 394 -23.56 -0.38 13.40
N PRO A 395 -23.18 0.32 14.49
CA PRO A 395 -21.82 0.83 14.73
C PRO A 395 -20.76 -0.28 14.71
N GLY A 396 -19.75 -0.18 13.86
CA GLY A 396 -18.77 -1.23 13.58
C GLY A 396 -19.14 -2.14 12.40
N GLY A 397 -20.32 -1.99 11.80
CA GLY A 397 -20.73 -2.79 10.63
C GLY A 397 -20.70 -4.31 10.88
N PRO A 398 -20.40 -5.14 9.85
CA PRO A 398 -20.26 -6.59 10.02
C PRO A 398 -19.02 -6.98 10.85
N HIS A 399 -18.95 -8.23 11.28
CA HIS A 399 -17.77 -8.73 11.99
C HIS A 399 -16.59 -8.84 11.02
N TYR A 400 -15.37 -8.64 11.54
CA TYR A 400 -14.17 -8.93 10.77
C TYR A 400 -13.98 -10.44 10.64
N LYS A 401 -13.82 -10.92 9.39
CA LYS A 401 -13.61 -12.33 9.10
C LYS A 401 -12.14 -12.62 8.80
N LEU A 402 -11.57 -13.63 9.47
CA LEU A 402 -10.24 -14.16 9.12
C LEU A 402 -10.26 -14.64 7.66
N ASP A 403 -11.32 -15.38 7.30
CA ASP A 403 -11.67 -15.83 5.96
C ASP A 403 -13.02 -15.21 5.52
N PRO A 404 -13.02 -14.09 4.77
CA PRO A 404 -14.23 -13.48 4.21
C PRO A 404 -15.03 -14.35 3.23
N THR A 405 -14.52 -15.49 2.75
CA THR A 405 -15.28 -16.40 1.87
C THR A 405 -16.33 -17.19 2.64
N ILE A 406 -16.12 -17.35 3.95
CA ILE A 406 -17.06 -18.03 4.85
C ILE A 406 -18.21 -17.07 5.17
N ALA A 407 -19.36 -17.33 4.57
CA ALA A 407 -20.56 -16.51 4.73
C ALA A 407 -21.13 -16.57 6.14
N GLU A 408 -21.00 -17.72 6.82
CA GLU A 408 -21.51 -17.91 8.18
C GLU A 408 -20.73 -17.07 9.21
N GLU A 409 -21.47 -16.47 10.14
CA GLU A 409 -20.89 -15.84 11.34
C GLU A 409 -20.49 -16.96 12.31
N GLN A 410 -19.21 -17.02 12.65
CA GLN A 410 -18.65 -18.03 13.54
C GLN A 410 -17.44 -17.45 14.28
N GLU A 411 -17.43 -17.60 15.61
CA GLU A 411 -16.35 -17.04 16.45
C GLU A 411 -14.96 -17.56 16.05
N SER A 412 -14.86 -18.78 15.51
CA SER A 412 -13.59 -19.35 15.03
C SER A 412 -13.04 -18.69 13.77
N ASN A 413 -13.83 -17.83 13.11
CA ASN A 413 -13.44 -17.06 11.93
C ASN A 413 -13.30 -15.56 12.26
N GLU A 414 -13.19 -15.20 13.53
CA GLU A 414 -13.20 -13.83 14.00
C GLU A 414 -12.13 -13.65 15.10
N ILE A 415 -11.83 -12.41 15.50
CA ILE A 415 -10.86 -12.12 16.57
C ILE A 415 -11.63 -11.68 17.82
N TRP A 416 -11.81 -12.59 18.78
CA TRP A 416 -12.61 -12.38 20.01
C TRP A 416 -11.76 -12.20 21.26
N LEU A 417 -12.14 -11.23 22.10
CA LEU A 417 -11.47 -10.81 23.33
C LEU A 417 -12.37 -10.98 24.55
N ASN A 418 -13.13 -12.06 24.67
CA ASN A 418 -14.08 -12.27 25.78
C ASN A 418 -13.48 -11.96 27.17
N PHE A 419 -14.21 -11.22 28.01
CA PHE A 419 -13.70 -10.76 29.30
C PHE A 419 -14.80 -10.61 30.37
N ASP A 420 -14.37 -10.50 31.63
CA ASP A 420 -15.21 -10.20 32.77
C ASP A 420 -14.76 -8.86 33.38
N SER A 421 -15.69 -8.07 33.93
CA SER A 421 -15.35 -6.83 34.63
C SER A 421 -14.97 -7.09 36.09
N GLU A 422 -14.00 -6.34 36.58
CA GLU A 422 -13.58 -6.34 37.97
C GLU A 422 -14.55 -5.55 38.86
N ALA A 423 -14.35 -5.63 40.19
CA ALA A 423 -15.19 -4.96 41.18
C ALA A 423 -15.14 -3.42 41.09
N ASP A 424 -14.13 -2.85 40.43
CA ASP A 424 -14.01 -1.42 40.17
C ASP A 424 -14.50 -1.00 38.77
N GLY A 425 -15.09 -1.94 38.01
CA GLY A 425 -15.61 -1.68 36.67
C GLY A 425 -14.53 -1.61 35.58
N THR A 426 -13.32 -2.07 35.86
CA THR A 426 -12.25 -2.19 34.86
C THR A 426 -12.16 -3.60 34.28
N ALA A 427 -11.59 -3.74 33.08
CA ALA A 427 -11.15 -5.02 32.54
C ALA A 427 -9.99 -4.82 31.56
N SER A 428 -9.21 -5.88 31.36
CA SER A 428 -8.23 -5.97 30.28
C SER A 428 -8.34 -7.34 29.61
N SER A 429 -8.17 -7.38 28.29
CA SER A 429 -8.25 -8.61 27.50
C SER A 429 -7.30 -8.54 26.32
N SER A 430 -6.87 -9.71 25.85
CA SER A 430 -6.04 -9.80 24.65
C SER A 430 -6.38 -11.06 23.86
N ALA A 431 -6.25 -10.98 22.55
CA ALA A 431 -6.37 -12.11 21.64
C ALA A 431 -5.24 -12.07 20.61
N SER A 432 -4.81 -13.24 20.16
CA SER A 432 -3.86 -13.36 19.06
C SER A 432 -4.32 -14.43 18.08
N VAL A 433 -4.11 -14.19 16.79
CA VAL A 433 -4.31 -15.16 15.73
C VAL A 433 -3.00 -15.34 14.99
N ASP A 434 -2.47 -16.55 15.07
CA ASP A 434 -1.26 -16.94 14.34
C ASP A 434 -1.57 -17.13 12.86
N LYS A 435 -0.55 -16.92 12.02
CA LYS A 435 -0.63 -17.10 10.56
C LYS A 435 -1.72 -16.25 9.90
N HIS A 436 -2.05 -15.11 10.49
CA HIS A 436 -3.00 -14.16 9.96
C HIS A 436 -2.55 -12.74 10.27
N VAL A 437 -2.21 -11.98 9.24
CA VAL A 437 -2.06 -10.53 9.34
C VAL A 437 -3.44 -9.90 9.09
N ALA A 438 -3.96 -9.09 10.00
CA ALA A 438 -5.27 -8.50 9.79
C ALA A 438 -5.25 -7.56 8.58
N ARG A 439 -6.27 -7.66 7.74
CA ARG A 439 -6.43 -6.84 6.53
C ARG A 439 -6.75 -5.37 6.88
N ALA A 440 -6.82 -4.55 5.83
CA ALA A 440 -7.23 -3.15 5.91
C ALA A 440 -8.66 -2.96 6.45
N ASP A 441 -9.55 -3.94 6.34
CA ASP A 441 -10.92 -3.89 6.88
C ASP A 441 -11.02 -4.18 8.39
N ALA A 442 -9.93 -4.53 9.08
CA ALA A 442 -9.92 -4.60 10.55
C ALA A 442 -9.85 -3.18 11.15
N ILE A 443 -10.97 -2.46 11.12
CA ILE A 443 -11.01 -1.00 11.39
C ILE A 443 -11.69 -0.60 12.69
N ALA A 444 -12.43 -1.50 13.33
CA ALA A 444 -13.07 -1.21 14.60
C ALA A 444 -13.03 -2.40 15.57
N LEU A 445 -13.15 -2.12 16.86
CA LEU A 445 -13.47 -3.11 17.88
C LEU A 445 -14.77 -2.70 18.58
N VAL A 446 -15.70 -3.65 18.72
CA VAL A 446 -17.01 -3.41 19.34
C VAL A 446 -17.09 -4.21 20.64
N ILE A 447 -17.67 -3.61 21.68
CA ILE A 447 -17.97 -4.26 22.96
C ILE A 447 -19.48 -4.49 23.03
N HIS A 448 -19.89 -5.68 23.45
CA HIS A 448 -21.29 -6.12 23.56
C HIS A 448 -21.72 -6.29 25.03
N ASP A 449 -22.97 -5.90 25.32
CA ASP A 449 -23.62 -6.19 26.59
C ASP A 449 -23.85 -7.71 26.74
N PRO A 450 -23.43 -8.34 27.86
CA PRO A 450 -23.53 -9.79 28.03
C PRO A 450 -24.97 -10.29 28.23
N ALA A 451 -25.91 -9.42 28.61
CA ALA A 451 -27.29 -9.80 28.88
C ALA A 451 -28.18 -9.69 27.63
N SER A 452 -27.98 -8.67 26.79
CA SER A 452 -28.77 -8.45 25.58
C SER A 452 -28.04 -8.83 24.29
N GLY A 453 -26.70 -8.82 24.28
CA GLY A 453 -25.88 -8.93 23.07
C GLY A 453 -25.79 -7.63 22.26
N ASP A 454 -26.38 -6.53 22.74
CA ASP A 454 -26.35 -5.24 22.06
C ASP A 454 -24.95 -4.62 22.07
N ARG A 455 -24.61 -3.85 21.04
CA ARG A 455 -23.35 -3.08 20.98
C ARG A 455 -23.43 -1.92 21.98
N VAL A 456 -22.47 -1.84 22.90
CA VAL A 456 -22.41 -0.79 23.94
C VAL A 456 -21.23 0.16 23.77
N SER A 457 -20.20 -0.23 23.04
CA SER A 457 -19.06 0.62 22.69
C SER A 457 -18.51 0.26 21.31
N CYS A 458 -17.91 1.23 20.65
CA CYS A 458 -17.13 1.02 19.43
C CYS A 458 -15.86 1.88 19.48
N VAL A 459 -14.73 1.28 19.10
CA VAL A 459 -13.41 1.91 19.04
C VAL A 459 -12.91 1.84 17.60
N GLU A 460 -12.72 3.01 16.96
CA GLU A 460 -12.16 3.10 15.61
C GLU A 460 -10.62 2.99 15.67
N LEU A 461 -10.01 2.13 14.83
CA LEU A 461 -8.60 1.77 14.89
C LEU A 461 -7.76 2.46 13.80
N ALA A 462 -7.06 3.55 14.10
CA ALA A 462 -6.20 4.24 13.14
C ALA A 462 -4.73 3.82 13.27
N PRO A 463 -3.91 3.87 12.20
CA PRO A 463 -2.46 3.67 12.32
C PRO A 463 -1.86 4.54 13.43
N SER A 464 -1.06 3.93 14.32
CA SER A 464 -0.43 4.60 15.46
C SER A 464 1.04 4.23 15.55
N THR A 465 1.92 5.23 15.75
CA THR A 465 3.34 4.98 16.04
C THR A 465 3.58 4.76 17.53
N ALA A 466 2.69 5.27 18.39
CA ALA A 466 2.80 5.16 19.84
C ALA A 466 1.96 3.98 20.38
N PRO A 467 2.49 3.19 21.33
CA PRO A 467 1.65 2.38 22.21
C PRO A 467 0.71 3.30 22.98
N LEU A 468 -0.57 2.94 23.12
CA LEU A 468 -1.49 3.70 23.96
C LEU A 468 -1.12 3.44 25.43
N GLU A 469 -0.71 4.49 26.15
CA GLU A 469 -0.36 4.44 27.60
C GLU A 469 -1.57 4.18 28.51
#